data_AF-A0A8H7SHR5-F1
#
_entry.id   AF-A0A8H7SHR5-F1
#
_cell.length_a   1.000
_cell.length_b   1.000
_cell.length_c   1.000
_cell.angle_alpha   90.00
_cell.angle_beta   90.00
_cell.angle_gamma   90.00
#
_symmetry.space_group_name_H-M   'P 1'
#
loop_
_entity.id
_entity.type
_entity.pdbx_description
1 polymer ?
#
loop_
_entity_poly.entity_id
_entity_poly.type
_entity_poly.pdbx_seq_one_letter_code
_entity_poly.pdbx_strand_id
1 'polypeptide(L)'
;MSYIRVYYEDEINAPVDEHGNEAVEMDVDDETFPLGNITNYNTYKHEPKTEYNSYTDKDKARFFILIYDHGMNPNQAWKAHGHISRTTAYRWYAENQRKVNKEIVDDEESSVKRAGRPKLLNEDHTKHLKQEFKDNPSVTVEQAQESFVKAFSGLTISQTTIYNMTNDLAFTFKKAHFHSKERNSPENIQNR
;
A
#
# COMPACT_ATOMS: atom_id res chain seq x y z
N MET A 1 -43.40 -7.03 5.12
CA MET A 1 -43.04 -7.51 3.77
C MET A 1 -43.23 -6.35 2.80
N SER A 2 -42.15 -5.85 2.18
CA SER A 2 -42.25 -4.82 1.15
C SER A 2 -42.56 -5.51 -0.18
N TYR A 3 -43.70 -5.22 -0.77
CA TYR A 3 -44.10 -5.78 -2.07
C TYR A 3 -43.56 -4.89 -3.18
N ILE A 4 -42.90 -5.50 -4.16
CA ILE A 4 -42.48 -4.83 -5.40
C ILE A 4 -43.75 -4.68 -6.25
N ARG A 5 -44.09 -3.46 -6.66
CA ARG A 5 -45.12 -3.20 -7.67
C ARG A 5 -44.46 -3.04 -9.02
N VAL A 6 -44.95 -3.77 -10.01
CA VAL A 6 -44.45 -3.74 -11.39
C VAL A 6 -45.49 -3.02 -12.24
N TYR A 7 -45.04 -2.07 -13.04
CA TYR A 7 -45.86 -1.30 -13.97
C TYR A 7 -45.46 -1.66 -15.40
N TYR A 8 -46.44 -1.66 -16.31
CA TYR A 8 -46.22 -1.89 -17.74
C TYR A 8 -46.99 -0.84 -18.56
N GLU A 9 -46.52 -0.58 -19.78
CA GLU A 9 -47.15 0.35 -20.71
C GLU A 9 -48.30 -0.37 -21.45
N ASP A 10 -49.48 0.25 -21.49
CA ASP A 10 -50.60 -0.22 -22.30
C ASP A 10 -50.48 0.22 -23.79
N GLU A 11 -51.40 -0.24 -24.64
CA GLU A 11 -51.42 0.11 -26.08
C GLU A 11 -51.70 1.60 -26.36
N ILE A 12 -51.94 2.40 -25.32
CA ILE A 12 -52.17 3.85 -25.37
C ILE A 12 -50.97 4.61 -24.76
N ASN A 13 -49.90 3.87 -24.40
CA ASN A 13 -48.65 4.41 -23.86
C ASN A 13 -48.82 5.06 -22.48
N ALA A 14 -49.84 4.64 -21.71
CA ALA A 14 -50.07 5.03 -20.34
C ALA A 14 -49.52 3.93 -19.38
N PRO A 15 -48.68 4.28 -18.39
CA PRO A 15 -48.17 3.30 -17.43
C PRO A 15 -49.30 2.89 -16.46
N VAL A 16 -49.61 1.59 -16.43
CA VAL A 16 -50.63 1.00 -15.56
C VAL A 16 -50.04 -0.08 -14.65
N ASP A 17 -50.64 -0.27 -13.46
CA ASP A 17 -50.26 -1.34 -12.55
C ASP A 17 -50.87 -2.70 -12.96
N GLU A 18 -50.48 -3.77 -12.26
CA GLU A 18 -50.97 -5.14 -12.49
C GLU A 18 -52.50 -5.32 -12.34
N HIS A 19 -53.20 -4.32 -11.81
CA HIS A 19 -54.65 -4.30 -11.64
C HIS A 19 -55.33 -3.32 -12.63
N GLY A 20 -54.58 -2.73 -13.56
CA GLY A 20 -55.08 -1.79 -14.57
C GLY A 20 -55.37 -0.40 -14.03
N ASN A 21 -54.86 -0.03 -12.85
CA ASN A 21 -54.97 1.33 -12.34
C ASN A 21 -53.84 2.19 -12.92
N GLU A 22 -54.18 3.42 -13.29
CA GLU A 22 -53.24 4.42 -13.80
C GLU A 22 -52.15 4.73 -12.76
N ALA A 23 -50.90 4.85 -13.20
CA ALA A 23 -49.78 5.14 -12.31
C ALA A 23 -50.00 6.48 -11.58
N VAL A 24 -49.67 6.49 -10.28
CA VAL A 24 -49.75 7.70 -9.45
C VAL A 24 -48.78 8.76 -10.01
N GLU A 25 -49.25 10.00 -10.20
CA GLU A 25 -48.41 11.14 -10.59
C GLU A 25 -47.18 11.22 -9.67
N MET A 26 -46.00 11.18 -10.28
CA MET A 26 -44.74 11.24 -9.57
C MET A 26 -44.33 12.71 -9.51
N ASP A 27 -44.56 13.37 -8.38
CA ASP A 27 -44.08 14.73 -8.12
C ASP A 27 -42.54 14.70 -8.12
N VAL A 28 -41.94 15.15 -9.22
CA VAL A 28 -40.49 15.36 -9.29
C VAL A 28 -40.21 16.71 -8.62
N ASP A 29 -39.60 16.66 -7.45
CA ASP A 29 -39.15 17.86 -6.74
C ASP A 29 -38.05 18.53 -7.58
N ASP A 30 -38.37 19.62 -8.27
CA ASP A 30 -37.47 20.37 -9.16
C ASP A 30 -36.37 21.14 -8.40
N GLU A 31 -36.15 20.84 -7.11
CA GLU A 31 -35.02 21.35 -6.35
C GLU A 31 -33.72 20.88 -7.01
N THR A 32 -33.20 21.75 -7.88
CA THR A 32 -31.93 21.58 -8.58
C THR A 32 -30.82 21.59 -7.53
N PHE A 33 -30.46 20.42 -7.01
CA PHE A 33 -29.28 20.28 -6.16
C PHE A 33 -28.07 20.74 -6.98
N PRO A 34 -27.37 21.82 -6.60
CA PRO A 34 -26.25 22.32 -7.37
C PRO A 34 -25.09 21.32 -7.29
N LEU A 35 -25.01 20.42 -8.27
CA LEU A 35 -23.95 19.41 -8.39
C LEU A 35 -22.55 20.05 -8.56
N GLY A 36 -22.50 21.34 -8.90
CA GLY A 36 -21.25 22.11 -9.09
C GLY A 36 -20.33 22.16 -7.87
N ASN A 37 -20.87 21.91 -6.67
CA ASN A 37 -20.07 21.84 -5.44
C ASN A 37 -19.59 20.43 -5.08
N ILE A 38 -20.17 19.37 -5.68
CA ILE A 38 -19.82 17.97 -5.35
C ILE A 38 -18.48 17.58 -5.99
N THR A 39 -18.10 18.23 -7.10
CA THR A 39 -16.89 17.90 -7.86
C THR A 39 -15.74 18.88 -7.65
N ASN A 40 -15.86 19.85 -6.73
CA ASN A 40 -14.75 20.74 -6.40
C ASN A 40 -13.69 20.01 -5.56
N TYR A 41 -12.91 19.18 -6.26
CA TYR A 41 -11.76 18.43 -5.75
C TYR A 41 -10.71 19.33 -5.08
N ASN A 42 -10.68 20.63 -5.42
CA ASN A 42 -9.75 21.59 -4.85
C ASN A 42 -10.19 22.08 -3.46
N THR A 43 -11.50 22.13 -3.16
CA THR A 43 -11.99 22.53 -1.82
C THR A 43 -11.53 21.55 -0.73
N TYR A 44 -11.52 20.24 -1.02
CA TYR A 44 -11.07 19.20 -0.07
C TYR A 44 -9.55 19.14 0.14
N LYS A 45 -8.75 19.73 -0.77
CA LYS A 45 -7.29 19.70 -0.65
C LYS A 45 -6.72 20.75 0.32
N HIS A 46 -7.56 21.69 0.78
CA HIS A 46 -7.16 22.77 1.66
C HIS A 46 -7.65 22.60 3.10
N GLU A 47 -8.12 21.41 3.50
CA GLU A 47 -8.20 21.12 4.92
C GLU A 47 -6.79 21.30 5.51
N PRO A 48 -6.62 22.18 6.52
CA PRO A 48 -5.33 22.31 7.18
C PRO A 48 -4.99 20.96 7.77
N LYS A 49 -3.95 20.31 7.24
CA LYS A 49 -3.39 19.12 7.86
C LYS A 49 -3.12 19.48 9.31
N THR A 50 -3.70 18.74 10.24
CA THR A 50 -3.41 18.91 11.66
C THR A 50 -1.90 18.93 11.84
N GLU A 51 -1.36 20.01 12.40
CA GLU A 51 0.05 20.09 12.74
C GLU A 51 0.34 18.91 13.69
N TYR A 52 1.19 17.98 13.23
CA TYR A 52 1.58 16.85 14.05
C TYR A 52 2.39 17.38 15.23
N ASN A 53 1.91 17.18 16.46
CA ASN A 53 2.71 17.46 17.65
C ASN A 53 4.00 16.64 17.59
N SER A 54 5.13 17.30 17.33
CA SER A 54 6.44 16.69 17.40
C SER A 54 6.93 16.74 18.85
N TYR A 55 6.88 15.60 19.53
CA TYR A 55 7.48 15.47 20.85
C TYR A 55 8.96 15.09 20.69
N THR A 56 9.82 15.74 21.47
CA THR A 56 11.26 15.43 21.48
C THR A 56 11.56 14.30 22.45
N ASP A 57 12.70 13.63 22.27
CA ASP A 57 13.16 12.61 23.24
C ASP A 57 13.37 13.19 24.64
N LYS A 58 13.65 14.50 24.73
CA LYS A 58 13.74 15.23 26.00
C LYS A 58 12.39 15.30 26.72
N ASP A 59 11.29 15.48 26.00
CA ASP A 59 9.94 15.44 26.58
C ASP A 59 9.65 14.05 27.15
N LYS A 60 10.01 12.99 26.40
CA LYS A 60 9.84 11.62 26.87
C LYS A 60 10.66 11.34 28.12
N ALA A 61 11.92 11.78 28.17
CA ALA A 61 12.79 11.61 29.33
C ALA A 61 12.26 12.35 30.57
N ARG A 62 11.87 13.62 30.42
CA ARG A 62 11.27 14.41 31.51
C ARG A 62 10.02 13.76 32.08
N PHE A 63 9.16 13.21 31.22
CA PHE A 63 7.98 12.47 31.66
C PHE A 63 8.32 11.26 32.55
N PHE A 64 9.34 10.48 32.19
CA PHE A 64 9.74 9.31 33.00
C PHE A 64 10.49 9.68 34.28
N ILE A 65 11.29 10.75 34.29
CA ILE A 65 11.92 11.30 35.52
C ILE A 65 10.83 11.63 36.56
N LEU A 66 9.72 12.25 36.13
CA LEU A 66 8.59 12.54 37.03
C LEU A 66 7.96 11.27 37.63
N ILE A 67 7.98 10.15 36.91
CA ILE A 67 7.39 8.90 37.39
C ILE A 67 8.35 8.16 38.32
N TYR A 68 9.62 8.02 37.93
CA TYR A 68 10.59 7.18 38.65
C TYR A 68 11.30 7.92 39.77
N ASP A 69 11.77 9.14 39.52
CA ASP A 69 12.55 9.89 40.51
C ASP A 69 11.62 10.62 41.49
N HIS A 70 10.50 11.16 40.97
CA HIS A 70 9.53 11.89 41.79
C HIS A 70 8.33 11.03 42.25
N GLY A 71 8.27 9.75 41.87
CA GLY A 71 7.23 8.82 42.32
C GLY A 71 5.81 9.17 41.88
N MET A 72 5.64 9.99 40.84
CA MET A 72 4.31 10.43 40.39
C MET A 72 3.58 9.32 39.61
N ASN A 73 2.26 9.25 39.76
CA ASN A 73 1.43 8.43 38.87
C ASN A 73 1.49 9.01 37.44
N PRO A 74 1.43 8.19 36.35
CA PRO A 74 1.34 8.67 34.97
C PRO A 74 0.39 9.87 34.74
N ASN A 75 -0.75 9.91 35.41
CA ASN A 75 -1.69 11.03 35.31
C ASN A 75 -1.15 12.32 35.96
N GLN A 76 -0.46 12.22 37.09
CA GLN A 76 0.18 13.35 37.76
C GLN A 76 1.41 13.82 36.98
N ALA A 77 2.24 12.89 36.49
CA ALA A 77 3.38 13.20 35.64
C ALA A 77 2.97 13.89 34.34
N TRP A 78 1.86 13.45 33.71
CA TRP A 78 1.29 14.13 32.53
C TRP A 78 0.89 15.58 32.85
N LYS A 79 0.15 15.79 33.95
CA LYS A 79 -0.25 17.14 34.38
C LYS A 79 0.95 18.04 34.69
N ALA A 80 1.96 17.50 35.36
CA ALA A 80 3.19 18.23 35.69
C ALA A 80 4.05 18.53 34.45
N HIS A 81 3.99 17.68 33.42
CA HIS A 81 4.72 17.88 32.17
C HIS A 81 4.11 19.00 31.29
N GLY A 82 2.78 19.11 31.23
CA GLY A 82 2.03 20.22 30.59
C GLY A 82 2.08 20.31 29.06
N HIS A 83 3.18 19.89 28.43
CA HIS A 83 3.42 19.98 26.98
C HIS A 83 2.94 18.76 26.18
N ILE A 84 2.87 17.59 26.82
CA ILE A 84 2.50 16.33 26.14
C ILE A 84 0.98 16.09 26.20
N SER A 85 0.41 15.52 25.15
CA SER A 85 -0.99 15.07 25.21
C SER A 85 -1.14 13.88 26.16
N ARG A 86 -2.31 13.77 26.81
CA ARG A 86 -2.63 12.66 27.73
C ARG A 86 -2.46 11.31 27.03
N THR A 87 -2.95 11.19 25.80
CA THR A 87 -2.85 9.97 25.00
C THR A 87 -1.39 9.58 24.76
N THR A 88 -0.52 10.54 24.44
CA THR A 88 0.91 10.29 24.25
C THR A 88 1.57 9.82 25.54
N ALA A 89 1.28 10.45 26.67
CA ALA A 89 1.82 10.07 27.98
C ALA A 89 1.48 8.61 28.34
N TYR A 90 0.21 8.23 28.21
CA TYR A 90 -0.24 6.86 28.48
C TYR A 90 0.30 5.85 27.47
N ARG A 91 0.43 6.23 26.18
CA ARG A 91 1.08 5.39 25.16
C ARG A 91 2.54 5.11 25.51
N TRP A 92 3.30 6.13 25.88
CA TRP A 92 4.69 5.98 26.31
C TRP A 92 4.81 5.09 27.56
N TYR A 93 3.96 5.33 28.57
CA TYR A 93 3.95 4.51 29.77
C TYR A 93 3.62 3.04 29.47
N ALA A 94 2.58 2.77 28.66
CA ALA A 94 2.20 1.42 28.28
C ALA A 94 3.29 0.71 27.46
N GLU A 95 3.95 1.41 26.53
CA GLU A 95 5.09 0.86 25.78
C GLU A 95 6.25 0.53 26.71
N ASN A 96 6.53 1.39 27.69
CA ASN A 96 7.58 1.16 28.67
C ASN A 96 7.29 -0.06 29.56
N GLN A 97 6.07 -0.18 30.08
CA GLN A 97 5.65 -1.36 30.85
C GLN A 97 5.72 -2.64 30.01
N ARG A 98 5.35 -2.59 28.74
CA ARG A 98 5.52 -3.73 27.82
C ARG A 98 6.98 -4.09 27.63
N LYS A 99 7.89 -3.12 27.52
CA LYS A 99 9.33 -3.38 27.39
C LYS A 99 9.90 -4.01 28.65
N VAL A 100 9.60 -3.45 29.83
CA VAL A 100 9.99 -4.04 31.12
C VAL A 100 9.46 -5.46 31.25
N ASN A 101 8.18 -5.68 30.96
CA ASN A 101 7.59 -7.02 31.02
C ASN A 101 8.20 -7.98 29.98
N LYS A 102 8.56 -7.48 28.78
CA LYS A 102 9.21 -8.28 27.75
C LYS A 102 10.65 -8.63 28.14
N GLU A 103 11.38 -7.71 28.76
CA GLU A 103 12.75 -7.92 29.25
C GLU A 103 12.77 -8.95 30.39
N ILE A 104 11.80 -8.88 31.31
CA ILE A 104 11.58 -9.91 32.34
C ILE A 104 11.31 -11.30 31.72
N VAL A 105 10.61 -11.35 30.57
CA VAL A 105 10.29 -12.61 29.88
C VAL A 105 11.43 -13.08 28.96
N ASP A 106 12.24 -12.16 28.40
CA ASP A 106 13.38 -12.46 27.53
C ASP A 106 14.57 -13.06 28.31
N ASP A 107 14.66 -12.86 29.64
CA ASP A 107 15.60 -13.60 30.52
C ASP A 107 15.28 -15.11 30.60
N GLU A 108 14.05 -15.53 30.25
CA GLU A 108 13.66 -16.96 30.20
C GLU A 108 13.72 -17.59 28.79
N GLU A 109 13.72 -16.83 27.69
CA GLU A 109 14.06 -17.33 26.36
C GLU A 109 14.15 -16.16 25.37
N SER A 110 15.25 -16.07 24.62
CA SER A 110 15.43 -15.02 23.61
C SER A 110 14.27 -15.02 22.62
N SER A 111 13.46 -13.95 22.60
CA SER A 111 12.36 -13.83 21.65
C SER A 111 12.87 -13.90 20.21
N VAL A 112 12.71 -15.07 19.59
CA VAL A 112 12.92 -15.26 18.15
C VAL A 112 11.99 -14.28 17.45
N LYS A 113 12.55 -13.25 16.82
CA LYS A 113 11.79 -12.30 16.00
C LYS A 113 10.92 -13.12 15.06
N ARG A 114 9.59 -12.95 15.11
CA ARG A 114 8.68 -13.64 14.21
C ARG A 114 9.15 -13.34 12.79
N ALA A 115 9.68 -14.36 12.12
CA ALA A 115 10.12 -14.24 10.74
C ALA A 115 8.93 -13.70 9.94
N GLY A 116 9.19 -12.67 9.12
CA GLY A 116 8.15 -12.10 8.27
C GLY A 116 7.58 -13.14 7.30
N ARG A 117 6.64 -12.72 6.46
CA ARG A 117 6.13 -13.56 5.37
C ARG A 117 7.33 -14.14 4.59
N PRO A 118 7.40 -15.46 4.36
CA PRO A 118 8.51 -16.05 3.61
C PRO A 118 8.56 -15.43 2.21
N LYS A 119 9.78 -15.19 1.70
CA LYS A 119 9.99 -14.65 0.35
C LYS A 119 9.32 -15.61 -0.63
N LEU A 120 8.52 -15.08 -1.56
CA LEU A 120 7.83 -15.88 -2.59
C LEU A 120 8.82 -16.67 -3.46
N LEU A 121 10.04 -16.15 -3.60
CA LEU A 121 11.09 -16.72 -4.43
C LEU A 121 12.20 -17.30 -3.56
N ASN A 122 12.56 -18.56 -3.82
CA ASN A 122 13.57 -19.32 -3.09
C ASN A 122 14.95 -19.22 -3.75
N GLU A 123 15.96 -19.77 -3.08
CA GLU A 123 17.33 -19.86 -3.62
C GLU A 123 17.38 -20.64 -4.94
N ASP A 124 16.54 -21.66 -5.12
CA ASP A 124 16.54 -22.47 -6.35
C ASP A 124 16.02 -21.70 -7.56
N HIS A 125 15.03 -20.82 -7.35
CA HIS A 125 14.58 -19.86 -8.36
C HIS A 125 15.75 -18.94 -8.77
N THR A 126 16.53 -18.51 -7.77
CA THR A 126 17.67 -17.62 -7.99
C THR A 126 18.76 -18.31 -8.81
N LYS A 127 19.02 -19.60 -8.55
CA LYS A 127 19.97 -20.41 -9.33
C LYS A 127 19.52 -20.61 -10.77
N HIS A 128 18.24 -20.88 -11.00
CA HIS A 128 17.68 -21.05 -12.35
C HIS A 128 17.93 -19.80 -13.21
N LEU A 129 17.58 -18.64 -12.65
CA LEU A 129 17.76 -17.36 -13.34
C LEU A 129 19.25 -17.08 -13.62
N LYS A 130 20.15 -17.36 -12.68
CA LYS A 130 21.59 -17.24 -12.91
C LYS A 130 22.11 -18.12 -14.04
N GLN A 131 21.62 -19.35 -14.13
CA GLN A 131 22.04 -20.28 -15.17
C GLN A 131 21.53 -19.84 -16.56
N GLU A 132 20.28 -19.40 -16.64
CA GLU A 132 19.67 -18.94 -17.89
C GLU A 132 20.40 -17.73 -18.48
N PHE A 133 20.67 -16.70 -17.67
CA PHE A 133 21.41 -15.53 -18.12
C PHE A 133 22.90 -15.82 -18.41
N LYS A 134 23.47 -16.86 -17.80
CA LYS A 134 24.83 -17.32 -18.09
C LYS A 134 24.91 -17.99 -19.47
N ASP A 135 23.93 -18.83 -19.78
CA ASP A 135 23.89 -19.55 -21.05
C ASP A 135 23.52 -18.62 -22.21
N ASN A 136 22.61 -17.67 -21.97
CA ASN A 136 22.16 -16.70 -22.97
C ASN A 136 22.06 -15.28 -22.38
N PRO A 137 23.10 -14.43 -22.51
CA PRO A 137 23.11 -13.08 -21.93
C PRO A 137 22.12 -12.10 -22.61
N SER A 138 21.50 -12.51 -23.72
CA SER A 138 20.50 -11.71 -24.47
C SER A 138 19.06 -12.06 -24.13
N VAL A 139 18.82 -12.93 -23.15
CA VAL A 139 17.48 -13.30 -22.69
C VAL A 139 16.72 -12.07 -22.19
N THR A 140 15.49 -11.91 -22.66
CA THR A 140 14.59 -10.85 -22.18
C THR A 140 13.91 -11.26 -20.88
N VAL A 141 13.37 -10.28 -20.14
CA VAL A 141 12.60 -10.54 -18.90
C VAL A 141 11.37 -11.44 -19.17
N GLU A 142 10.77 -11.32 -20.35
CA GLU A 142 9.65 -12.16 -20.80
C GLU A 142 10.08 -13.62 -20.99
N GLN A 143 11.19 -13.84 -21.70
CA GLN A 143 11.74 -15.17 -21.92
C GLN A 143 12.15 -15.83 -20.59
N ALA A 144 12.75 -15.06 -19.68
CA ALA A 144 13.09 -15.53 -18.33
C ALA A 144 11.84 -15.81 -17.47
N GLN A 145 10.70 -15.17 -17.74
CA GLN A 145 9.45 -15.52 -17.07
C GLN A 145 8.88 -16.84 -17.62
N GLU A 146 8.91 -17.03 -18.94
CA GLU A 146 8.43 -18.25 -19.59
C GLU A 146 9.25 -19.48 -19.17
N SER A 147 10.58 -19.35 -19.11
CA SER A 147 11.47 -20.40 -18.61
C SER A 147 11.13 -20.78 -17.17
N PHE A 148 10.82 -19.78 -16.33
CA PHE A 148 10.42 -19.97 -14.94
C PHE A 148 9.11 -20.72 -14.79
N VAL A 149 8.08 -20.32 -15.52
CA VAL A 149 6.78 -20.99 -15.51
C VAL A 149 6.92 -22.43 -16.00
N LYS A 150 7.83 -22.68 -16.95
CA LYS A 150 8.15 -24.01 -17.46
C LYS A 150 8.93 -24.86 -16.45
N ALA A 151 9.89 -24.27 -15.74
CA ALA A 151 10.75 -24.97 -14.77
C ALA A 151 10.06 -25.24 -13.43
N PHE A 152 9.17 -24.32 -13.01
CA PHE A 152 8.46 -24.39 -11.74
C PHE A 152 6.94 -24.43 -11.98
N SER A 153 6.43 -25.64 -12.24
CA SER A 153 4.98 -25.85 -12.44
C SER A 153 4.19 -25.39 -11.22
N GLY A 154 3.24 -24.46 -11.42
CA GLY A 154 2.34 -23.95 -10.37
C GLY A 154 2.73 -22.58 -9.78
N LEU A 155 3.83 -21.98 -10.23
CA LEU A 155 4.24 -20.65 -9.79
C LEU A 155 3.87 -19.58 -10.84
N THR A 156 2.89 -18.73 -10.53
CA THR A 156 2.51 -17.58 -11.36
C THR A 156 3.29 -16.35 -10.94
N ILE A 157 4.34 -16.02 -11.70
CA ILE A 157 5.22 -14.88 -11.41
C ILE A 157 4.90 -13.75 -12.39
N SER A 158 4.88 -12.50 -11.91
CA SER A 158 4.78 -11.32 -12.78
C SER A 158 6.14 -10.92 -13.36
N GLN A 159 6.16 -10.29 -14.54
CA GLN A 159 7.37 -9.71 -15.14
C GLN A 159 8.13 -8.80 -14.15
N THR A 160 7.40 -7.99 -13.37
CA THR A 160 7.99 -7.11 -12.36
C THR A 160 8.73 -7.87 -11.26
N THR A 161 8.24 -9.05 -10.89
CA THR A 161 8.90 -9.89 -9.88
C THR A 161 10.21 -10.46 -10.41
N ILE A 162 10.25 -10.90 -11.68
CA ILE A 162 11.48 -11.32 -12.36
C ILE A 162 12.47 -10.16 -12.47
N TYR A 163 11.99 -8.96 -12.85
CA TYR A 163 12.82 -7.76 -12.94
C TYR A 163 13.41 -7.33 -11.59
N ASN A 164 12.63 -7.38 -10.51
CA ASN A 164 13.15 -7.09 -9.18
C ASN A 164 14.18 -8.13 -8.75
N MET A 165 13.98 -9.39 -9.12
CA MET A 165 14.92 -10.48 -8.83
C MET A 165 16.23 -10.35 -9.62
N THR A 166 16.19 -9.93 -10.89
CA THR A 166 17.42 -9.65 -11.67
C THR A 166 18.20 -8.48 -11.09
N ASN A 167 17.51 -7.45 -10.59
CA ASN A 167 18.14 -6.35 -9.87
C ASN A 167 18.78 -6.82 -8.55
N ASP A 168 18.10 -7.65 -7.75
CA ASP A 168 18.66 -8.27 -6.54
C ASP A 168 19.94 -9.07 -6.84
N LEU A 169 20.01 -9.69 -8.03
CA LEU A 169 21.13 -10.49 -8.51
C LEU A 169 22.29 -9.66 -9.07
N ALA A 170 22.19 -8.33 -9.03
CA ALA A 170 23.16 -7.38 -9.57
C ALA A 170 23.50 -7.61 -11.06
N PHE A 171 22.54 -8.10 -11.86
CA PHE A 171 22.72 -8.15 -13.30
C PHE A 171 22.67 -6.73 -13.88
N THR A 172 23.82 -6.21 -14.31
CA THR A 172 23.89 -4.92 -14.99
C THR A 172 23.59 -5.10 -16.48
N PHE A 173 22.42 -4.67 -16.93
CA PHE A 173 22.08 -4.63 -18.36
C PHE A 173 22.74 -3.41 -19.00
N LYS A 174 23.53 -3.62 -20.07
CA LYS A 174 23.90 -2.52 -20.97
C LYS A 174 22.74 -2.27 -21.91
N LYS A 175 22.20 -1.06 -21.92
CA LYS A 175 21.15 -0.67 -22.86
C LYS A 175 21.72 -0.71 -24.28
N ALA A 176 21.21 -1.62 -25.11
CA ALA A 176 21.54 -1.64 -26.53
C ALA A 176 20.88 -0.44 -27.22
N HIS A 177 21.68 0.42 -27.82
CA HIS A 177 21.18 1.49 -28.68
C HIS A 177 21.08 0.96 -30.10
N PHE A 178 19.86 0.83 -30.61
CA PHE A 178 19.64 0.51 -32.02
C PHE A 178 19.94 1.76 -32.85
N HIS A 179 20.71 1.55 -33.92
CA HIS A 179 21.03 2.57 -34.90
C HIS A 179 20.49 2.12 -36.25
N SER A 180 20.17 3.08 -37.13
CA SER A 180 19.74 2.76 -38.49
C SER A 180 20.81 1.91 -39.18
N LYS A 181 20.37 0.95 -40.01
CA LYS A 181 21.28 0.07 -40.76
C LYS A 181 22.26 0.87 -41.62
N GLU A 182 21.81 2.01 -42.16
CA GLU A 182 22.64 2.95 -42.92
C GLU A 182 23.82 3.48 -42.09
N ARG A 183 23.62 3.78 -40.80
CA ARG A 183 24.72 4.23 -39.92
C ARG A 183 25.74 3.13 -39.63
N ASN A 184 25.29 1.86 -39.59
CA ASN A 184 26.15 0.70 -39.39
C ASN A 184 26.65 0.09 -40.72
N SER A 185 26.49 0.78 -41.85
CA SER A 185 27.10 0.35 -43.10
C SER A 185 28.63 0.47 -42.99
N PRO A 186 29.41 -0.41 -43.65
CA PRO A 186 30.86 -0.35 -43.60
C PRO A 186 31.42 1.00 -44.08
N GLU A 187 30.77 1.61 -45.08
CA GLU A 187 31.11 2.94 -45.61
C GLU A 187 30.92 4.06 -44.57
N ASN A 188 29.81 4.05 -43.83
CA ASN A 188 29.53 5.09 -42.83
C ASN A 188 30.29 4.88 -41.50
N ILE A 189 30.74 3.65 -41.21
CA ILE A 189 31.65 3.37 -40.08
C ILE A 189 33.05 3.92 -40.35
N GLN A 190 33.53 3.88 -41.60
CA GLN A 190 34.83 4.44 -41.99
C GLN A 190 34.86 5.97 -41.96
N ASN A 191 33.72 6.62 -42.18
CA ASN A 191 33.58 8.08 -42.12
C ASN A 191 33.37 8.62 -40.69
N ARG A 192 33.50 7.77 -39.66
CA ARG A 192 33.27 8.12 -38.24
C ARG A 192 34.54 8.60 -37.55
#